data_AF-A0A154L4M9-F1
#
_entry.id   AF-A0A154L4M9-F1
#
_cell.length_a   1.000
_cell.length_b   1.000
_cell.length_c   1.000
_cell.angle_alpha   90.00
_cell.angle_beta   90.00
_cell.angle_gamma   90.00
#
_symmetry.space_group_name_H-M   'P 1'
#
loop_
_entity.id
_entity.type
_entity.pdbx_description
1 polymer ?
#
loop_
_entity_poly.entity_id
_entity_poly.type
_entity_poly.pdbx_seq_one_letter_code
_entity_poly.pdbx_strand_id
1 'polypeptide(L)'
;MDDNAIAQAASDDPDNPVLTYDELQEFRPVSDAREVRLKLKLTQEAFAKRFHIPVGTLRDWEQHRTEPDTTARSLIKLISVAPDLVESVLAQDKSPQNT
;
A
#
# COMPACT_ATOMS: atom_id res chain seq x y z
N MET A 1 23.36 13.83 -19.96
CA MET A 1 22.05 13.70 -20.62
C MET A 1 21.21 14.83 -20.10
N ASP A 2 20.69 15.66 -20.99
CA ASP A 2 19.81 16.77 -20.61
C ASP A 2 18.36 16.30 -20.56
N ASP A 3 17.56 16.90 -19.67
CA ASP A 3 16.15 16.52 -19.46
C ASP A 3 15.28 16.82 -20.69
N ASN A 4 15.72 17.74 -21.54
CA ASN A 4 14.98 18.17 -22.74
C ASN A 4 15.03 17.09 -23.84
N ALA A 5 16.18 16.46 -24.04
CA ALA A 5 16.38 15.36 -24.98
C ALA A 5 15.63 14.10 -24.55
N ILE A 6 15.46 13.87 -23.24
CA ILE A 6 14.63 12.79 -22.70
C ILE A 6 13.15 13.04 -23.03
N ALA A 7 12.67 14.26 -22.80
CA ALA A 7 11.30 14.64 -23.12
C ALA A 7 10.99 14.57 -24.62
N GLN A 8 11.92 15.03 -25.47
CA GLN A 8 11.80 14.96 -26.92
C GLN A 8 11.76 13.50 -27.41
N ALA A 9 12.67 12.65 -26.93
CA ALA A 9 12.70 11.23 -27.29
C ALA A 9 11.43 10.46 -26.86
N ALA A 10 10.84 10.82 -25.71
CA ALA A 10 9.55 10.26 -25.30
C ALA A 10 8.40 10.73 -26.19
N SER A 11 8.38 12.01 -26.60
CA SER A 11 7.36 12.53 -27.52
C SER A 11 7.44 11.91 -28.92
N ASP A 12 8.63 11.51 -29.37
CA ASP A 12 8.85 10.91 -30.69
C ASP A 12 8.54 9.40 -30.72
N ASP A 13 8.32 8.75 -29.56
CA ASP A 13 7.96 7.33 -29.42
C ASP A 13 6.42 7.18 -29.26
N PRO A 14 5.70 6.67 -30.29
CA PRO A 14 4.25 6.49 -30.23
C PRO A 14 3.78 5.55 -29.12
N ASP A 15 4.63 4.63 -28.67
CA ASP A 15 4.32 3.64 -27.62
C ASP A 15 4.66 4.15 -26.20
N ASN A 16 5.27 5.35 -26.07
CA ASN A 16 5.63 5.97 -24.79
C ASN A 16 5.32 7.49 -24.75
N PRO A 17 4.05 7.90 -24.97
CA PRO A 17 3.67 9.30 -24.99
C PRO A 17 3.84 9.96 -23.62
N VAL A 18 4.19 11.26 -23.62
CA VAL A 18 4.15 12.10 -22.42
C VAL A 18 2.69 12.35 -22.04
N LEU A 19 2.29 11.90 -20.85
CA LEU A 19 0.92 12.06 -20.34
C LEU A 19 0.67 13.50 -19.85
N THR A 20 -0.52 14.01 -20.12
CA THR A 20 -1.04 15.25 -19.54
C THR A 20 -1.42 15.05 -18.06
N TYR A 21 -1.58 16.16 -17.32
CA TYR A 21 -1.99 16.08 -15.92
C TYR A 21 -3.37 15.43 -15.73
N ASP A 22 -4.32 15.73 -16.61
CA ASP A 22 -5.68 15.17 -16.55
C ASP A 22 -5.66 13.65 -16.79
N GLU A 23 -4.87 13.20 -17.77
CA GLU A 23 -4.67 11.76 -18.02
C GLU A 23 -3.98 11.06 -16.84
N LEU A 24 -3.04 11.72 -16.15
CA LEU A 24 -2.42 11.19 -14.93
C LEU A 24 -3.43 11.00 -13.78
N GLN A 25 -4.46 11.84 -13.69
CA GLN A 25 -5.50 11.73 -12.66
C GLN A 25 -6.45 10.54 -12.91
N GLU A 26 -6.52 10.01 -14.14
CA GLU A 26 -7.32 8.82 -14.45
C GLU A 26 -6.70 7.53 -13.91
N PHE A 27 -5.42 7.55 -13.54
CA PHE A 27 -4.75 6.37 -12.99
C PHE A 27 -5.31 6.03 -11.61
N ARG A 28 -5.58 4.74 -11.40
CA ARG A 28 -5.94 4.24 -10.08
C ARG A 28 -4.75 4.44 -9.14
N PRO A 29 -4.92 5.12 -8.00
CA PRO A 29 -3.84 5.29 -7.04
C PRO A 29 -3.40 3.94 -6.48
N VAL A 30 -2.19 3.89 -5.93
CA VAL A 30 -1.74 2.73 -5.18
C VAL A 30 -2.59 2.62 -3.91
N SER A 31 -3.09 1.42 -3.61
CA SER A 31 -3.82 1.15 -2.38
C SER A 31 -3.02 1.57 -1.14
N ASP A 32 -3.66 2.23 -0.18
CA ASP A 32 -3.08 2.66 1.09
C ASP A 32 -2.37 1.49 1.82
N ALA A 33 -2.98 0.30 1.79
CA ALA A 33 -2.40 -0.90 2.40
C ALA A 33 -1.05 -1.27 1.76
N ARG A 34 -0.98 -1.20 0.43
CA ARG A 34 0.25 -1.48 -0.33
C ARG A 34 1.31 -0.43 -0.05
N GLU A 35 0.92 0.84 -0.04
CA GLU A 35 1.83 1.95 0.23
C GLU A 35 2.47 1.83 1.62
N VAL A 36 1.64 1.63 2.65
CA VAL A 36 2.12 1.47 4.03
C VAL A 36 3.04 0.25 4.16
N ARG A 37 2.67 -0.89 3.55
CA ARG A 37 3.52 -2.09 3.58
C ARG A 37 4.89 -1.85 2.94
N LEU A 38 4.93 -1.19 1.77
CA LEU A 38 6.18 -0.91 1.07
C LEU A 38 7.05 0.07 1.85
N LYS A 39 6.46 1.08 2.50
CA LYS A 39 7.18 1.99 3.40
C LYS A 39 7.85 1.24 4.56
N LEU A 40 7.20 0.22 5.09
CA LEU A 40 7.75 -0.65 6.14
C LEU A 40 8.72 -1.73 5.61
N LYS A 41 8.91 -1.83 4.28
CA LYS A 41 9.78 -2.83 3.62
C LYS A 41 9.44 -4.27 3.99
N LEU A 42 8.15 -4.56 4.15
CA LEU A 42 7.66 -5.90 4.49
C LEU A 42 7.11 -6.64 3.27
N THR A 43 7.29 -7.96 3.25
CA THR A 43 6.52 -8.84 2.35
C THR A 43 5.04 -8.83 2.74
N GLN A 44 4.16 -9.27 1.84
CA GLN A 44 2.73 -9.38 2.14
C GLN A 44 2.49 -10.27 3.37
N GLU A 45 3.17 -11.41 3.43
CA GLU A 45 3.07 -12.37 4.53
C GLU A 45 3.56 -11.78 5.85
N ALA A 46 4.68 -11.04 5.83
CA ALA A 46 5.22 -10.41 7.03
C ALA A 46 4.30 -9.30 7.55
N PHE A 47 3.75 -8.46 6.66
CA PHE A 47 2.80 -7.41 7.04
C PHE A 47 1.49 -8.00 7.59
N ALA A 48 0.91 -8.96 6.88
CA ALA A 48 -0.28 -9.69 7.27
C ALA A 48 -0.12 -10.30 8.67
N LYS A 49 1.00 -10.99 8.91
CA LYS A 49 1.32 -11.60 10.20
C LYS A 49 1.52 -10.55 11.30
N ARG A 50 2.27 -9.47 11.02
CA ARG A 50 2.61 -8.42 12.00
C ARG A 50 1.38 -7.67 12.50
N PHE A 51 0.38 -7.48 11.65
CA PHE A 51 -0.81 -6.68 11.96
C PHE A 51 -2.12 -7.49 12.00
N HIS A 52 -2.03 -8.81 12.09
CA HIS A 52 -3.18 -9.73 12.21
C HIS A 52 -4.23 -9.57 11.09
N ILE A 53 -3.77 -9.32 9.85
CA ILE A 53 -4.63 -9.23 8.67
C ILE A 53 -4.48 -10.54 7.89
N PRO A 54 -5.57 -11.24 7.51
CA PRO A 54 -5.45 -12.40 6.63
C PRO A 54 -4.76 -12.04 5.31
N VAL A 55 -3.75 -12.80 4.91
CA VAL A 55 -2.94 -12.48 3.70
C VAL A 55 -3.80 -12.41 2.42
N GLY A 56 -4.88 -13.21 2.34
CA GLY A 56 -5.83 -13.14 1.23
C GLY A 56 -6.56 -11.80 1.18
N THR A 57 -7.05 -11.32 2.32
CA THR A 57 -7.69 -10.01 2.47
C THR A 57 -6.74 -8.88 2.12
N LEU A 58 -5.48 -8.92 2.61
CA LEU A 58 -4.46 -7.94 2.23
C LEU A 58 -4.24 -7.91 0.71
N ARG A 59 -4.15 -9.08 0.07
CA ARG A 59 -3.99 -9.17 -1.39
C ARG A 59 -5.17 -8.57 -2.14
N ASP A 60 -6.39 -8.84 -1.68
CA ASP A 60 -7.60 -8.28 -2.30
C ASP A 60 -7.60 -6.75 -2.22
N TRP A 61 -7.17 -6.17 -1.09
CA TRP A 61 -7.04 -4.72 -0.92
C TRP A 61 -5.91 -4.13 -1.78
N GLU A 62 -4.73 -4.76 -1.81
CA GLU A 62 -3.59 -4.25 -2.60
C GLU A 62 -3.84 -4.33 -4.11
N GLN A 63 -4.67 -5.27 -4.55
CA GLN A 63 -5.08 -5.46 -5.94
C GLN A 63 -6.38 -4.73 -6.29
N HIS A 64 -7.00 -4.02 -5.34
CA HIS A 64 -8.30 -3.36 -5.50
C HIS A 64 -9.43 -4.30 -5.98
N ARG A 65 -9.39 -5.57 -5.54
CA ARG A 65 -10.52 -6.52 -5.72
C ARG A 65 -11.64 -6.20 -4.75
N THR A 66 -11.29 -5.70 -3.56
CA THR A 66 -12.20 -5.20 -2.53
C THR A 66 -11.58 -3.97 -1.87
N GLU A 67 -12.43 -3.17 -1.22
CA GLU A 67 -11.99 -2.03 -0.42
C GLU A 67 -11.95 -2.40 1.06
N PRO A 68 -10.94 -1.95 1.83
CA PRO A 68 -10.97 -2.06 3.28
C PRO A 68 -12.17 -1.29 3.84
N ASP A 69 -12.86 -1.87 4.82
CA ASP A 69 -13.94 -1.17 5.53
C ASP A 69 -13.42 -0.02 6.40
N THR A 70 -14.31 0.70 7.06
CA THR A 70 -13.94 1.87 7.90
C THR A 70 -12.97 1.50 9.03
N THR A 71 -13.12 0.31 9.62
CA THR A 71 -12.25 -0.16 10.71
C THR A 71 -10.87 -0.51 10.17
N ALA A 72 -10.81 -1.25 9.07
CA ALA A 72 -9.57 -1.62 8.40
C ALA A 72 -8.79 -0.38 7.91
N ARG A 73 -9.48 0.62 7.33
CA ARG A 73 -8.85 1.90 6.96
C ARG A 73 -8.25 2.62 8.16
N SER A 74 -8.97 2.62 9.29
CA SER A 74 -8.47 3.22 10.54
C SER A 74 -7.20 2.50 11.03
N LEU A 75 -7.19 1.16 10.98
CA LEU A 75 -6.01 0.37 11.33
C LEU A 75 -4.83 0.66 10.40
N ILE A 76 -5.04 0.67 9.07
CA ILE A 76 -4.00 1.00 8.09
C ILE A 76 -3.43 2.39 8.38
N LYS A 77 -4.29 3.36 8.70
CA LYS A 77 -3.86 4.71 9.06
C LYS A 77 -3.02 4.71 10.34
N LEU A 78 -3.42 3.99 11.37
CA LEU A 78 -2.65 3.88 12.61
C LEU A 78 -1.27 3.24 12.37
N ILE A 79 -1.21 2.17 11.58
CA ILE A 79 0.05 1.51 11.19
C ILE A 79 0.94 2.49 10.41
N SER A 80 0.37 3.33 9.55
CA SER A 80 1.13 4.33 8.79
C SER A 80 1.83 5.37 9.68
N VAL A 81 1.28 5.65 10.87
CA VAL A 81 1.77 6.67 11.80
C VAL A 81 2.65 6.08 12.90
N ALA A 82 2.28 4.92 13.45
CA ALA A 82 2.92 4.33 14.62
C ALA A 82 2.98 2.79 14.54
N PRO A 83 3.74 2.23 13.57
CA PRO A 83 3.75 0.79 13.30
C PRO A 83 4.22 -0.04 14.51
N ASP A 84 5.24 0.43 15.22
CA ASP A 84 5.81 -0.31 16.36
C ASP A 84 4.89 -0.30 17.58
N LEU A 85 4.11 0.77 17.77
CA LEU A 85 3.09 0.83 18.82
C LEU A 85 1.96 -0.15 18.52
N VAL A 86 1.45 -0.14 17.29
CA VAL A 86 0.37 -1.06 16.88
C VAL A 86 0.82 -2.50 17.04
N GLU A 87 2.02 -2.85 16.58
CA GLU A 87 2.58 -4.20 16.79
C GLU A 87 2.69 -4.54 18.27
N SER A 88 3.22 -3.63 19.09
CA SER A 88 3.39 -3.86 20.53
C SER A 88 2.05 -4.10 21.24
N VAL A 89 1.00 -3.39 20.83
CA VAL A 89 -0.36 -3.58 21.36
C VAL A 89 -0.91 -4.94 20.92
N LEU A 90 -0.79 -5.29 19.64
CA LEU A 90 -1.27 -6.57 19.11
C LEU A 90 -0.49 -7.78 19.67
N ALA A 91 0.78 -7.61 20.02
CA ALA A 91 1.61 -8.66 20.62
C ALA A 91 1.25 -8.96 22.08
N GLN A 92 0.71 -7.98 22.82
CA GLN A 92 0.29 -8.13 24.22
C GLN A 92 -0.99 -8.97 24.39
N ASP A 93 -1.74 -9.17 23.31
CA ASP A 93 -2.97 -9.99 23.30
C ASP A 93 -2.70 -11.50 23.36
N LYS A 94 -1.43 -11.91 23.53
CA LYS A 94 -1.01 -13.29 23.83
C LYS A 94 -1.23 -13.70 25.30
N SER A 95 -2.21 -13.12 25.99
CA SER A 95 -2.63 -13.63 27.29
C SER A 95 -3.46 -14.91 27.08
N PRO A 96 -3.17 -16.03 27.77
CA PRO A 96 -3.91 -17.27 27.56
C PRO A 96 -5.39 -17.07 27.86
N GLN A 97 -6.22 -17.22 26.83
CA GLN A 97 -7.65 -17.50 26.98
C GLN A 97 -7.77 -18.86 27.65
N ASN A 98 -7.84 -18.85 28.99
CA ASN A 98 -8.07 -20.01 29.82
C ASN A 98 -9.57 -20.05 30.13
N THR A 99 -10.36 -20.86 29.41
CA THR A 99 -11.64 -21.42 29.90
C THR A 99 -11.95 -22.71 29.15
#